data_AF-A0A9Q3H009-F1
#
_entry.id   AF-A0A9Q3H009-F1
#
_cell.length_a   1.000
_cell.length_b   1.000
_cell.length_c   1.000
_cell.angle_alpha   90.00
_cell.angle_beta   90.00
_cell.angle_gamma   90.00
#
_symmetry.space_group_name_H-M   'P 1'
#
loop_
_entity.id
_entity.type
_entity.pdbx_description
1 polymer ?
#
loop_
_entity_poly.entity_id
_entity_poly.type
_entity_poly.pdbx_seq_one_letter_code
_entity_poly.pdbx_strand_id
1 'polypeptide(L)'
;MEYKDHEGYTNDCIKILPAVQLAYNTSQDCPTAKTPTLVEKGWNSLLPVDHLKSNFLTIHTTAKDFHEMRKRACDTAAKCIAEAK
;
A
#
# COMPACT_ATOMS: atom_id res chain seq x y z
N MET A 1 25.60 19.18 19.16
CA MET A 1 25.19 17.77 19.30
C MET A 1 24.53 17.37 17.99
N GLU A 2 25.23 16.62 17.15
CA GLU A 2 24.62 15.99 15.98
C GLU A 2 24.23 14.57 16.40
N TYR A 3 22.93 14.30 16.48
CA TYR A 3 22.45 12.97 16.79
C TYR A 3 22.62 12.11 15.53
N LYS A 4 23.60 11.22 15.53
CA LYS A 4 23.80 10.25 14.45
C LYS A 4 23.10 8.96 14.81
N ASP A 5 22.32 8.43 13.88
CA ASP A 5 21.71 7.11 14.02
C ASP A 5 22.80 6.02 13.97
N HIS A 6 22.46 4.79 14.36
CA HIS A 6 23.35 3.62 14.38
C HIS A 6 24.03 3.32 13.02
N GLU A 7 23.48 3.86 11.92
CA GLU A 7 23.98 3.75 10.54
C GLU A 7 24.86 4.95 10.09
N GLY A 8 25.14 5.91 10.97
CA GLY A 8 26.03 7.05 10.69
C GLY A 8 25.38 8.22 9.93
N TYR A 9 24.09 8.14 9.63
CA TYR A 9 23.33 9.25 9.04
C TYR A 9 23.00 10.32 10.10
N THR A 10 23.40 11.55 9.81
CA THR A 10 22.85 12.76 10.46
C THR A 10 21.47 13.01 9.88
N ASN A 11 20.44 12.50 10.56
CA ASN A 11 19.07 12.85 10.23
C ASN A 11 18.86 14.30 10.66
N ASP A 12 18.91 15.20 9.70
CA ASP A 12 18.57 16.61 9.92
C ASP A 12 17.05 16.67 10.18
N CYS A 13 16.67 16.50 11.45
CA CYS A 13 15.28 16.39 11.88
C CYS A 13 14.44 17.58 11.38
N ILE A 14 15.09 18.74 11.18
CA ILE A 14 14.46 19.96 10.67
C ILE A 14 14.04 19.77 9.20
N LYS A 15 14.85 19.09 8.38
CA LYS A 15 14.54 18.82 6.97
C LYS A 15 13.35 17.89 6.79
N ILE A 16 13.10 16.98 7.73
CA ILE A 16 11.97 16.04 7.66
C ILE A 16 10.68 16.61 8.25
N LEU A 17 10.72 17.73 9.00
CA LEU A 17 9.53 18.33 9.62
C LEU A 17 8.35 18.53 8.66
N PRO A 18 8.54 19.03 7.42
CA PRO A 18 7.41 19.18 6.50
C PRO A 18 6.74 17.83 6.14
N ALA A 19 7.55 16.79 5.96
CA ALA A 19 7.05 15.45 5.65
C ALA A 19 6.32 14.82 6.85
N VAL A 20 6.86 15.01 8.06
CA VAL A 20 6.24 14.54 9.30
C VAL A 20 4.91 15.25 9.56
N GLN A 21 4.87 16.58 9.38
CA GLN A 21 3.66 17.37 9.53
C GLN A 21 2.57 16.90 8.56
N LEU A 22 2.94 16.62 7.31
CA LEU A 22 2.02 16.09 6.31
C LEU A 22 1.51 14.70 6.73
N ALA A 23 2.41 13.78 7.08
CA ALA A 23 2.06 12.41 7.48
C ALA A 23 1.10 12.39 8.69
N TYR A 24 1.39 13.21 9.72
CA TYR A 24 0.55 13.35 10.90
C TYR A 24 -0.87 13.82 10.54
N ASN A 25 -0.95 14.87 9.73
CA ASN A 25 -2.21 15.48 9.34
C ASN A 25 -3.10 14.57 8.48
N THR A 26 -2.51 13.61 7.78
CA THR A 26 -3.20 12.66 6.90
C THR A 26 -3.41 11.28 7.52
N SER A 27 -2.86 11.04 8.71
CA SER A 27 -3.03 9.76 9.41
C SER A 27 -4.34 9.75 10.18
N GLN A 28 -5.00 8.59 10.21
CA GLN A 28 -6.23 8.43 10.98
C GLN A 28 -5.90 8.34 12.46
N ASP A 29 -6.61 9.14 13.26
CA ASP A 29 -6.52 9.03 14.72
C ASP A 29 -7.43 7.90 15.22
N CYS A 30 -6.94 7.12 16.19
CA CYS A 30 -7.59 5.89 16.66
C CYS A 30 -8.98 6.11 17.31
N PRO A 31 -9.23 7.15 18.14
CA PRO A 31 -10.53 7.36 18.76
C PRO A 31 -11.57 7.98 17.83
N THR A 32 -11.16 8.74 16.80
CA THR A 32 -12.09 9.48 15.93
C THR A 32 -12.25 8.83 14.55
N ALA A 33 -11.35 7.92 14.16
CA ALA A 33 -11.26 7.31 12.81
C ALA A 33 -11.25 8.33 11.65
N LYS A 34 -10.97 9.60 11.97
CA LYS A 34 -10.85 10.72 11.04
C LYS A 34 -9.43 11.25 11.13
N THR A 35 -8.96 11.82 10.03
CA THR A 35 -7.69 12.52 9.98
C THR A 35 -7.83 13.93 10.55
N PRO A 36 -6.78 14.49 11.18
CA PRO A 36 -6.80 15.86 11.68
C PRO A 36 -7.20 16.88 10.60
N THR A 37 -6.71 16.72 9.37
CA THR A 37 -7.07 17.63 8.25
C THR A 37 -8.54 17.58 7.86
N LEU A 38 -9.18 16.41 7.96
CA LEU A 38 -10.61 16.27 7.72
C LEU A 38 -11.43 17.00 8.80
N VAL A 39 -10.95 16.98 10.05
CA VAL A 39 -11.61 17.68 11.17
C VAL A 39 -11.41 19.19 11.08
N GLU A 40 -10.21 19.64 10.75
CA GLU A 40 -9.86 21.07 10.68
C GLU A 40 -10.48 21.75 9.46
N LYS A 41 -10.37 21.13 8.29
CA LYS A 41 -10.67 21.77 6.99
C LYS A 41 -11.92 21.21 6.31
N GLY A 42 -12.47 20.10 6.80
CA GLY A 42 -13.60 19.42 6.18
C GLY A 42 -13.25 18.60 4.93
N TRP A 43 -11.98 18.58 4.51
CA TRP A 43 -11.50 17.79 3.38
C TRP A 43 -10.07 17.29 3.63
N ASN A 44 -9.77 16.10 3.11
CA ASN A 44 -8.40 15.60 3.05
C ASN A 44 -7.80 15.92 1.71
N SER A 45 -6.67 16.61 1.71
CA SER A 45 -5.80 16.59 0.53
C SER A 45 -5.40 15.15 0.32
N LEU A 46 -5.87 14.56 -0.78
CA LEU A 46 -5.39 13.26 -1.21
C LEU A 46 -3.87 13.42 -1.34
N LEU A 47 -3.13 12.82 -0.40
CA LEU A 47 -1.77 12.39 -0.72
C LEU A 47 -1.85 11.69 -2.07
N PRO A 48 -0.86 11.81 -2.96
CA PRO A 48 -0.94 11.19 -4.26
C PRO A 48 -0.84 9.68 -4.05
N VAL A 49 -1.98 9.07 -3.70
CA VAL A 49 -2.18 7.62 -3.58
C VAL A 49 -1.83 7.02 -4.94
N ASP A 50 -2.03 7.77 -6.02
CA ASP A 50 -1.64 7.41 -7.37
C ASP A 50 -0.11 7.42 -7.59
N HIS A 51 0.66 8.27 -6.90
CA HIS A 51 2.13 8.16 -6.89
C HIS A 51 2.60 6.96 -6.06
N LEU A 52 1.97 6.70 -4.91
CA LEU A 52 2.26 5.54 -4.07
C LEU A 52 1.89 4.22 -4.79
N LYS A 53 0.84 4.26 -5.63
CA LYS A 53 0.40 3.11 -6.43
C LYS A 53 1.31 2.79 -7.63
N SER A 54 2.18 3.70 -8.05
CA SER A 54 3.16 3.41 -9.11
C SER A 54 4.14 2.30 -8.74
N ASN A 55 4.30 2.03 -7.43
CA ASN A 55 5.12 0.96 -6.89
C ASN A 55 4.35 -0.32 -6.54
N PHE A 56 3.02 -0.39 -6.77
CA PHE A 56 2.39 -1.71 -6.75
C PHE A 56 2.92 -2.48 -7.96
N LEU A 57 3.64 -3.57 -7.68
CA LEU A 57 4.11 -4.55 -8.64
C LEU A 57 3.13 -4.63 -9.81
N THR A 58 3.58 -4.20 -10.98
CA THR A 58 2.94 -4.57 -12.25
C THR A 58 2.93 -6.08 -12.27
N ILE A 59 1.81 -6.67 -11.84
CA ILE A 59 1.58 -8.10 -11.93
C ILE A 59 1.78 -8.43 -13.41
N HIS A 60 2.91 -9.08 -13.72
CA HIS A 60 3.29 -9.41 -15.09
C HIS A 60 2.09 -10.11 -15.74
N THR A 61 1.78 -9.81 -17.00
CA THR A 61 0.54 -10.28 -17.67
C THR A 61 0.29 -11.78 -17.49
N THR A 62 1.37 -12.56 -17.42
CA THR A 62 1.40 -13.99 -17.11
C THR A 62 0.71 -14.38 -15.80
N ALA A 63 0.74 -13.55 -14.76
CA ALA A 63 0.09 -13.84 -13.48
C ALA A 63 -1.43 -13.63 -13.53
N LYS A 64 -1.93 -12.78 -14.44
CA LYS A 64 -3.36 -12.72 -14.77
C LYS A 64 -3.78 -13.99 -15.52
N ASP A 65 -2.96 -14.43 -16.47
CA ASP A 65 -3.18 -15.65 -17.25
C ASP A 65 -3.07 -16.92 -16.39
N PHE A 66 -2.23 -16.89 -15.35
CA PHE A 66 -2.03 -18.03 -14.44
C PHE A 66 -3.31 -18.37 -13.67
N HIS A 67 -4.10 -17.36 -13.27
CA HIS A 67 -5.37 -17.60 -12.58
C HIS A 67 -6.37 -18.34 -13.49
N GLU A 68 -6.50 -17.91 -14.74
CA GLU A 68 -7.36 -18.56 -15.72
C GLU A 68 -6.87 -19.96 -16.06
N MET A 69 -5.57 -20.14 -16.25
CA MET A 69 -4.96 -21.43 -16.52
C MET A 69 -5.19 -22.41 -15.37
N ARG A 70 -5.02 -21.96 -14.12
CA ARG A 70 -5.29 -22.77 -12.92
C ARG A 70 -6.76 -23.18 -12.85
N LYS A 71 -7.69 -22.27 -13.14
CA LYS A 71 -9.13 -22.56 -13.14
C LYS A 71 -9.46 -23.65 -14.17
N ARG A 72 -8.96 -23.53 -15.40
CA ARG A 72 -9.16 -24.55 -16.45
C ARG A 72 -8.56 -25.90 -16.05
N ALA A 73 -7.38 -25.91 -15.44
CA ALA A 73 -6.77 -27.15 -14.95
C ALA A 73 -7.61 -27.84 -13.87
N CYS A 74 -8.18 -27.08 -12.93
CA CYS A 74 -9.09 -27.59 -11.92
C CYS A 74 -10.38 -28.15 -12.53
N ASP A 75 -10.98 -27.45 -13.50
CA ASP A 75 -12.20 -27.89 -14.17
C ASP A 75 -11.99 -29.21 -14.95
N THR A 76 -10.86 -29.34 -15.65
CA THR A 76 -10.50 -30.59 -16.34
C THR A 76 -10.24 -31.72 -15.36
N ALA A 77 -9.52 -31.46 -14.26
CA ALA A 77 -9.28 -32.47 -13.22
C ALA A 77 -10.60 -32.97 -12.61
N ALA A 78 -11.55 -32.06 -12.34
CA ALA A 78 -12.86 -32.41 -11.82
C ALA A 78 -13.66 -33.30 -12.79
N LYS A 79 -13.58 -33.04 -14.10
CA LYS A 79 -14.20 -33.89 -15.13
C LYS A 79 -13.56 -35.27 -15.19
N CYS A 80 -12.24 -35.36 -15.19
CA CYS A 80 -11.53 -36.64 -15.18
C CYS A 80 -11.88 -37.49 -13.94
N ILE A 81 -12.07 -36.86 -12.77
CA ILE A 81 -12.51 -37.55 -11.56
C ILE A 81 -13.97 -38.05 -11.70
N ALA A 82 -14.85 -37.27 -12.33
CA ALA A 82 -16.23 -37.67 -12.56
C ALA A 82 -16.38 -38.79 -13.59
N GLU A 83 -15.52 -38.82 -14.62
CA GLU A 83 -15.47 -39.89 -15.64
C GLU A 83 -14.80 -41.17 -15.13
N ALA A 84 -13.92 -41.06 -14.13
CA ALA A 84 -13.27 -42.21 -13.50
C ALA A 84 -14.13 -42.90 -12.41
N LYS A 85 -15.34 -42.41 -12.17
CA LYS A 85 -16.30 -42.94 -11.19
C LYS A 85 -17.44 -43.68 -11.87
#